data_AF-A0A0M3KBB3-F1
#
_entry.id   AF-A0A0M3KBB3-F1
#
_cell.length_a   1.000
_cell.length_b   1.000
_cell.length_c   1.000
_cell.angle_alpha   90.00
_cell.angle_beta   90.00
_cell.angle_gamma   90.00
#
_symmetry.space_group_name_H-M   'P 1'
#
loop_
_entity.id
_entity.type
_entity.pdbx_description
1 polymer ?
#
loop_
_entity_poly.entity_id
_entity_poly.type
_entity_poly.pdbx_seq_one_letter_code
_entity_poly.pdbx_strand_id
1 'polypeptide(L)'
;LDERFGLTTASGMNAQHKEKEIYKGEKPHEVWISSDGKRTNRDDNDMVDSSNAFDFENDSIVKLYRRTVPYLLHTSGLLITKIGMEQFESESERALLQLQALISRDECPMSAVQVVQICALYIFAVHNCSSISVEMNTCSLLQQRAVQMVLSLFAILLTCLDEFKHDLNLILIGEKPIPSKMRRVMPALWVLSEWLSTPSINRLYKGMPSLGPIESNLFQIDVWHTLASVSNALVYAESEGVLARNVPGSKDGSEVDNDKQIEITLPECVYLASFGMLLALHARASSILTAAEYLDGSGLHCFSFDEHLDRFISSCDDKRTERDMSTSKFDDRISSDIQEVADDERDRVVIEVRPNYLVPDTNAFIDHLESIQRIVDNGRYTVLVPTTVASELSCLSKPAATRPAMGSAAQMGQSIQFVSMDQEDEQENWVMERARSAVAFLKKASEQKTGHIATVTSKGSRLPSVFFGAEQCSSSSINDKTVNDDMILSSCSALSSLLPNPLSASTESATIKPSRLYRSVVLLTDDRALSIKAICANIPCRTIASFLKWAIIQ
;
A
#
# COMPACT_ATOMS: atom_id res chain seq x y z
N LEU A 1 -2.92 53.66 16.45
CA LEU A 1 -2.62 52.69 17.53
C LEU A 1 -2.90 51.25 17.10
N ASP A 2 -3.02 50.99 15.80
CA ASP A 2 -3.13 49.66 15.17
C ASP A 2 -1.79 49.23 14.52
N GLU A 3 -0.72 49.21 15.32
CA GLU A 3 0.64 48.96 14.80
C GLU A 3 1.53 48.11 15.74
N ARG A 4 0.96 47.21 16.57
CA ARG A 4 1.78 46.41 17.52
C ARG A 4 1.57 44.90 17.58
N PHE A 5 0.73 44.28 16.76
CA PHE A 5 0.70 42.82 16.65
C PHE A 5 0.53 42.38 15.19
N GLY A 6 1.66 42.37 14.46
CA GLY A 6 1.74 41.78 13.12
C GLY A 6 1.66 40.25 13.20
N LEU A 7 0.46 39.72 12.96
CA LEU A 7 0.25 38.32 12.59
C LEU A 7 0.01 38.29 11.07
N THR A 8 1.07 38.05 10.31
CA THR A 8 0.98 37.62 8.91
C THR A 8 0.97 36.10 8.86
N THR A 9 -0.21 35.52 8.62
CA THR A 9 -0.44 34.12 8.27
C THR A 9 -0.16 33.90 6.78
N ALA A 10 1.09 33.60 6.43
CA ALA A 10 1.47 33.18 5.07
C ALA A 10 2.76 32.32 5.04
N SER A 11 2.93 31.38 5.98
CA SER A 11 4.16 30.56 6.10
C SER A 11 3.98 29.07 5.82
N GLY A 12 2.74 28.56 5.68
CA GLY A 12 2.48 27.11 5.56
C GLY A 12 2.84 26.51 4.19
N MET A 13 2.58 27.22 3.09
CA MET A 13 2.77 26.66 1.74
C MET A 13 4.22 26.76 1.24
N ASN A 14 5.01 27.73 1.74
CA ASN A 14 6.44 27.85 1.41
C ASN A 14 7.30 26.77 2.08
N ALA A 15 6.89 26.25 3.25
CA ALA A 15 7.58 25.16 3.92
C ALA A 15 7.44 23.84 3.16
N GLN A 16 6.24 23.55 2.63
CA GLN A 16 5.97 22.33 1.84
C GLN A 16 6.69 22.32 0.49
N HIS A 17 6.87 23.47 -0.16
CA HIS A 17 7.71 23.57 -1.35
C HIS A 17 9.18 23.36 -1.01
N LYS A 18 9.68 23.95 0.09
CA LYS A 18 11.03 23.69 0.60
C LYS A 18 11.26 22.22 0.95
N GLU A 19 10.34 21.55 1.62
CA GLU A 19 10.45 20.11 1.91
C GLU A 19 10.44 19.24 0.65
N LYS A 20 9.58 19.56 -0.33
CA LYS A 20 9.56 18.87 -1.63
C LYS A 20 10.87 19.03 -2.41
N GLU A 21 11.54 20.17 -2.28
CA GLU A 21 12.85 20.42 -2.91
C GLU A 21 14.00 19.75 -2.14
N ILE A 22 13.94 19.72 -0.79
CA ILE A 22 14.92 19.02 0.06
C ILE A 22 14.91 17.51 -0.23
N TYR A 23 13.74 16.87 -0.38
CA TYR A 23 13.64 15.45 -0.77
C TYR A 23 14.08 15.17 -2.22
N LYS A 24 14.00 16.16 -3.12
CA LYS A 24 14.58 16.07 -4.47
C LYS A 24 16.11 16.22 -4.45
N GLY A 25 16.66 16.90 -3.45
CA GLY A 25 18.10 17.10 -3.26
C GLY A 25 18.90 15.84 -2.91
N GLU A 26 18.28 14.83 -2.29
CA GLU A 26 18.98 13.61 -1.83
C GLU A 26 19.10 12.50 -2.89
N LYS A 27 18.28 12.49 -3.94
CA LYS A 27 18.29 11.44 -4.97
C LYS A 27 19.19 11.81 -6.15
N PRO A 28 19.96 10.88 -6.73
CA PRO A 28 20.70 11.16 -7.95
C PRO A 28 19.75 11.62 -9.07
N HIS A 29 20.14 12.64 -9.81
CA HIS A 29 19.37 13.18 -10.92
C HIS A 29 19.64 12.36 -12.18
N GLU A 30 18.65 11.63 -12.69
CA GLU A 30 18.82 10.78 -13.87
C GLU A 30 18.43 11.50 -15.17
N VAL A 31 19.32 11.47 -16.16
CA VAL A 31 19.08 11.98 -17.51
C VAL A 31 19.03 10.80 -18.48
N TRP A 32 17.82 10.44 -18.90
CA TRP A 32 17.59 9.31 -19.81
C TRP A 32 17.78 9.74 -21.27
N ILE A 33 18.61 8.99 -21.99
CA ILE A 33 18.93 9.23 -23.39
C ILE A 33 18.57 7.98 -24.19
N SER A 34 17.65 8.15 -25.14
CA SER A 34 17.23 7.09 -26.05
C SER A 34 18.33 6.75 -27.07
N SER A 35 18.21 5.61 -27.75
CA SER A 35 19.15 5.14 -28.78
C SER A 35 19.27 6.09 -29.98
N ASP A 36 18.26 6.95 -30.20
CA ASP A 36 18.27 8.03 -31.20
C ASP A 36 18.95 9.32 -30.72
N GLY A 37 19.53 9.32 -29.51
CA GLY A 37 20.24 10.46 -28.93
C GLY A 37 19.33 11.56 -28.37
N LYS A 38 18.01 11.37 -28.40
CA LYS A 38 17.07 12.32 -27.78
C LYS A 38 17.12 12.20 -26.26
N ARG A 39 17.32 13.34 -25.61
CA ARG A 39 17.12 13.50 -24.17
C ARG A 39 15.63 13.56 -23.91
N THR A 40 15.11 12.65 -23.10
CA THR A 40 13.74 12.76 -22.61
C THR A 40 13.75 13.75 -21.45
N ASN A 41 13.30 14.99 -21.67
CA ASN A 41 13.22 16.04 -20.64
C ASN A 41 11.95 15.90 -19.77
N ARG A 42 11.52 14.66 -19.55
CA ARG A 42 10.42 14.34 -18.65
C ARG A 42 11.01 13.53 -17.51
N ASP A 43 10.76 14.00 -16.30
CA ASP A 43 10.87 13.28 -15.04
C ASP A 43 9.96 12.03 -15.06
N ASP A 44 10.05 11.16 -16.08
CA ASP A 44 9.34 9.88 -16.10
C ASP A 44 10.11 8.92 -15.17
N ASN A 45 10.29 9.27 -13.91
CA ASN A 45 10.80 8.36 -12.88
C ASN A 45 9.60 7.66 -12.21
N ASP A 46 8.82 6.92 -13.01
CA ASP A 46 7.59 6.21 -12.59
C ASP A 46 7.80 5.13 -11.51
N MET A 47 9.05 4.87 -11.10
CA MET A 47 9.33 3.99 -9.95
C MET A 47 9.25 4.71 -8.61
N VAL A 48 9.30 6.05 -8.60
CA VAL A 48 9.15 6.85 -7.38
C VAL A 48 8.20 8.03 -7.56
N ASP A 49 7.67 8.27 -8.76
CA ASP A 49 6.54 9.16 -8.98
C ASP A 49 5.20 8.50 -8.59
N SER A 50 5.07 8.21 -7.29
CA SER A 50 3.77 8.20 -6.61
C SER A 50 3.34 9.62 -6.20
N SER A 51 3.88 10.64 -6.87
CA SER A 51 3.61 12.07 -6.67
C SER A 51 2.85 12.71 -7.84
N ASN A 52 2.73 12.04 -8.98
CA ASN A 52 2.02 12.59 -10.13
C ASN A 52 0.64 11.91 -10.28
N ALA A 53 -0.40 12.67 -9.94
CA ALA A 53 -1.84 12.42 -10.12
C ALA A 53 -2.37 11.09 -9.52
N PHE A 54 -3.22 11.22 -8.50
CA PHE A 54 -3.93 10.14 -7.79
C PHE A 54 -4.97 9.43 -8.66
N ASP A 55 -4.54 8.86 -9.78
CA ASP A 55 -5.37 8.07 -10.66
C ASP A 55 -5.11 6.58 -10.39
N PHE A 56 -5.66 6.12 -9.26
CA PHE A 56 -5.73 4.69 -8.97
C PHE A 56 -6.79 3.99 -9.82
N GLU A 57 -7.59 4.70 -10.63
CA GLU A 57 -8.65 4.08 -11.46
C GLU A 57 -8.03 3.24 -12.58
N ASN A 58 -6.89 3.67 -13.11
CA ASN A 58 -6.18 2.98 -14.19
C ASN A 58 -5.27 1.82 -13.75
N ASP A 59 -4.99 1.66 -12.46
CA ASP A 59 -4.20 0.52 -11.96
C ASP A 59 -5.02 -0.79 -12.01
N SER A 60 -4.38 -1.89 -12.41
CA SER A 60 -5.02 -3.21 -12.32
C SER A 60 -5.28 -3.59 -10.86
N ILE A 61 -6.38 -4.30 -10.59
CA ILE A 61 -6.78 -4.60 -9.21
C ILE A 61 -5.76 -5.46 -8.47
N VAL A 62 -5.07 -6.36 -9.19
CA VAL A 62 -4.00 -7.20 -8.65
C VAL A 62 -2.78 -6.36 -8.27
N LYS A 63 -2.39 -5.40 -9.12
CA LYS A 63 -1.27 -4.49 -8.84
C LYS A 63 -1.59 -3.60 -7.64
N LEU A 64 -2.81 -3.04 -7.61
CA LEU A 64 -3.27 -2.21 -6.50
C LEU A 64 -3.30 -3.01 -5.20
N TYR A 65 -3.81 -4.24 -5.20
CA TYR A 65 -3.78 -5.13 -4.03
C TYR A 65 -2.36 -5.46 -3.54
N ARG A 66 -1.48 -5.91 -4.46
CA ARG A 66 -0.07 -6.25 -4.15
C ARG A 66 0.69 -5.04 -3.59
N ARG A 67 0.29 -3.81 -3.93
CA ARG A 67 0.88 -2.59 -3.38
C ARG A 67 0.24 -2.19 -2.04
N THR A 68 -1.09 -2.23 -1.95
CA THR A 68 -1.85 -1.72 -0.80
C THR A 68 -1.56 -2.50 0.49
N VAL A 69 -1.58 -3.84 0.42
CA VAL A 69 -1.43 -4.68 1.63
C VAL A 69 -0.07 -4.50 2.29
N PRO A 70 1.09 -4.61 1.59
CA PRO A 70 2.39 -4.34 2.20
C PRO A 70 2.53 -2.92 2.73
N TYR A 71 1.87 -1.95 2.10
CA TYR A 71 1.95 -0.55 2.51
C TYR A 71 1.16 -0.28 3.81
N LEU A 72 0.01 -0.92 3.99
CA LEU A 72 -0.71 -0.96 5.27
C LEU A 72 0.12 -1.66 6.35
N LEU A 73 0.73 -2.81 6.03
CA LEU A 73 1.62 -3.51 6.97
C LEU A 73 2.81 -2.64 7.37
N HIS A 74 3.43 -1.93 6.43
CA HIS A 74 4.54 -1.02 6.69
C HIS A 74 4.14 0.08 7.69
N THR A 75 3.04 0.79 7.44
CA THR A 75 2.57 1.86 8.33
C THR A 75 2.15 1.34 9.71
N SER A 76 1.56 0.14 9.80
CA SER A 76 1.33 -0.52 11.09
C SER A 76 2.64 -0.86 11.81
N GLY A 77 3.67 -1.27 11.05
CA GLY A 77 5.01 -1.55 11.55
C GLY A 77 5.69 -0.31 12.11
N LEU A 78 5.55 0.85 11.47
CA LEU A 78 6.06 2.13 11.98
C LEU A 78 5.49 2.41 13.38
N LEU A 79 4.17 2.26 13.57
CA LEU A 79 3.52 2.47 14.87
C LEU A 79 3.97 1.46 15.93
N ILE A 80 4.03 0.17 15.58
CA ILE A 80 4.36 -0.91 16.52
C ILE A 80 5.82 -0.84 16.95
N THR A 81 6.73 -0.65 15.98
CA THR A 81 8.18 -0.63 16.23
C THR A 81 8.68 0.71 16.73
N LYS A 82 7.92 1.79 16.48
CA LYS A 82 8.28 3.19 16.81
C LYS A 82 9.52 3.67 16.04
N ILE A 83 9.86 3.02 14.94
CA ILE A 83 11.01 3.34 14.07
C ILE A 83 10.47 3.94 12.76
N GLY A 84 11.09 5.00 12.24
CA GLY A 84 10.69 5.63 10.98
C GLY A 84 9.46 6.53 11.08
N MET A 85 9.13 7.00 12.28
CA MET A 85 7.91 7.79 12.54
C MET A 85 7.92 9.16 11.85
N GLU A 86 9.08 9.66 11.44
CA GLU A 86 9.24 10.86 10.63
C GLU A 86 8.59 10.76 9.24
N GLN A 87 8.40 9.54 8.72
CA GLN A 87 7.72 9.30 7.44
C GLN A 87 6.25 8.90 7.59
N PHE A 88 5.78 8.72 8.84
CA PHE A 88 4.48 8.11 9.11
C PHE A 88 3.31 8.89 8.50
N GLU A 89 3.30 10.21 8.58
CA GLU A 89 2.18 11.03 8.08
C GLU A 89 2.01 10.87 6.56
N SER A 90 3.10 11.00 5.79
CA SER A 90 3.10 10.81 4.34
C SER A 90 2.74 9.36 3.94
N GLU A 91 3.33 8.36 4.60
CA GLU A 91 3.08 6.96 4.24
C GLU A 91 1.68 6.49 4.70
N SER A 92 1.13 7.00 5.81
CA SER A 92 -0.22 6.64 6.26
C SER A 92 -1.31 7.20 5.35
N GLU A 93 -1.19 8.47 4.94
CA GLU A 93 -2.12 9.11 4.01
C GLU A 93 -2.23 8.32 2.69
N ARG A 94 -1.08 7.94 2.12
CA ARG A 94 -1.00 7.11 0.91
C ARG A 94 -1.53 5.69 1.11
N ALA A 95 -1.40 5.11 2.29
CA ALA A 95 -1.92 3.78 2.58
C ALA A 95 -3.44 3.78 2.57
N LEU A 96 -4.03 4.80 3.18
CA LEU A 96 -5.48 4.96 3.28
C LEU A 96 -6.11 5.26 1.91
N LEU A 97 -5.48 6.10 1.09
CA LEU A 97 -5.90 6.34 -0.30
C LEU A 97 -5.96 5.06 -1.14
N GLN A 98 -4.89 4.27 -1.07
CA GLN A 98 -4.82 3.01 -1.80
C GLN A 98 -5.85 2.00 -1.31
N LEU A 99 -6.07 1.93 0.01
CA LEU A 99 -7.11 1.08 0.58
C LEU A 99 -8.51 1.52 0.12
N GLN A 100 -8.79 2.82 0.13
CA GLN A 100 -10.06 3.36 -0.36
C GLN A 100 -10.27 2.97 -1.83
N ALA A 101 -9.31 3.26 -2.70
CA ALA A 101 -9.39 2.91 -4.12
C ALA A 101 -9.53 1.40 -4.37
N LEU A 102 -8.88 0.56 -3.55
CA LEU A 102 -8.95 -0.88 -3.67
C LEU A 102 -10.30 -1.43 -3.21
N ILE A 103 -10.80 -0.99 -2.05
CA ILE A 103 -11.99 -1.57 -1.43
C ILE A 103 -13.29 -1.09 -2.09
N SER A 104 -13.27 0.08 -2.73
CA SER A 104 -14.37 0.60 -3.55
C SER A 104 -14.61 -0.21 -4.83
N ARG A 105 -13.72 -1.13 -5.21
CA ARG A 105 -13.91 -2.03 -6.37
C ARG A 105 -14.64 -3.31 -5.97
N ASP A 106 -15.66 -3.69 -6.74
CA ASP A 106 -16.43 -4.92 -6.49
C ASP A 106 -15.56 -6.18 -6.49
N GLU A 107 -14.62 -6.25 -7.43
CA GLU A 107 -13.67 -7.36 -7.64
C GLU A 107 -12.51 -7.39 -6.62
N CYS A 108 -12.54 -6.57 -5.57
CA CYS A 108 -11.43 -6.48 -4.62
C CYS A 108 -11.06 -7.85 -4.03
N PRO A 109 -9.79 -8.27 -4.17
CA PRO A 109 -9.35 -9.60 -3.77
C PRO A 109 -9.21 -9.76 -2.25
N MET A 110 -9.32 -8.68 -1.48
CA MET A 110 -9.27 -8.75 -0.03
C MET A 110 -10.46 -9.54 0.51
N SER A 111 -10.18 -10.60 1.28
CA SER A 111 -11.20 -11.32 2.02
C SER A 111 -11.64 -10.54 3.26
N ALA A 112 -12.83 -10.84 3.79
CA ALA A 112 -13.29 -10.25 5.05
C ALA A 112 -12.33 -10.52 6.21
N VAL A 113 -11.71 -11.71 6.24
CA VAL A 113 -10.70 -12.09 7.24
C VAL A 113 -9.47 -11.18 7.16
N GLN A 114 -8.98 -10.89 5.96
CA GLN A 114 -7.83 -10.00 5.78
C GLN A 114 -8.14 -8.57 6.22
N VAL A 115 -9.35 -8.07 5.97
CA VAL A 115 -9.77 -6.74 6.46
C VAL A 115 -9.79 -6.72 8.00
N VAL A 116 -10.36 -7.76 8.65
CA VAL A 116 -10.34 -7.90 10.11
C VAL A 116 -8.91 -7.96 10.65
N GLN A 117 -8.02 -8.74 10.01
CA GLN A 117 -6.62 -8.85 10.41
C GLN A 117 -5.90 -7.50 10.35
N ILE A 118 -6.11 -6.73 9.27
CA ILE A 118 -5.55 -5.38 9.13
C ILE A 118 -6.08 -4.46 10.24
N CYS A 119 -7.39 -4.42 10.47
CA CYS A 119 -7.96 -3.62 11.56
C CYS A 119 -7.41 -4.03 12.94
N ALA A 120 -7.26 -5.33 13.18
CA ALA A 120 -6.70 -5.87 14.42
C ALA A 120 -5.23 -5.45 14.62
N LEU A 121 -4.42 -5.35 13.56
CA LEU A 121 -3.05 -4.84 13.66
C LEU A 121 -2.99 -3.40 14.15
N TYR A 122 -3.88 -2.53 13.68
CA TYR A 122 -3.92 -1.14 14.15
C TYR A 122 -4.54 -1.01 15.54
N ILE A 123 -5.54 -1.83 15.90
CA ILE A 123 -6.02 -1.95 17.29
C ILE A 123 -4.86 -2.36 18.21
N PHE A 124 -4.10 -3.38 17.81
CA PHE A 124 -2.91 -3.81 18.54
C PHE A 124 -1.88 -2.68 18.67
N ALA A 125 -1.64 -1.92 17.59
CA ALA A 125 -0.75 -0.78 17.63
C ALA A 125 -1.19 0.27 18.66
N VAL A 126 -2.50 0.59 18.77
CA VAL A 126 -3.02 1.51 19.81
C VAL A 126 -2.66 1.03 21.21
N HIS A 127 -2.88 -0.26 21.48
CA HIS A 127 -2.61 -0.85 22.80
C HIS A 127 -1.11 -0.93 23.09
N ASN A 128 -0.29 -1.29 22.10
CA ASN A 128 1.17 -1.36 22.19
C ASN A 128 1.83 0.02 22.38
N CYS A 129 1.15 1.08 21.94
CA CYS A 129 1.59 2.47 22.15
C CYS A 129 1.21 3.01 23.54
N SER A 130 0.43 2.28 24.33
CA SER A 130 0.09 2.68 25.71
C SER A 130 1.35 2.73 26.57
N SER A 131 1.60 3.89 27.20
CA SER A 131 2.65 4.00 28.21
C SER A 131 2.26 3.23 29.48
N ILE A 132 3.24 2.66 30.18
CA ILE A 132 3.06 2.07 31.52
C ILE A 132 2.76 3.16 32.57
N SER A 133 2.98 4.45 32.25
CA SER A 133 2.77 5.56 33.17
C SER A 133 1.29 5.92 33.34
N VAL A 134 0.77 5.57 34.52
CA VAL A 134 -0.60 5.74 35.02
C VAL A 134 -0.90 7.21 35.35
N GLU A 135 -0.85 8.11 34.37
CA GLU A 135 -1.50 9.42 34.53
C GLU A 135 -2.89 9.35 33.91
N MET A 136 -3.91 9.61 34.72
CA MET A 136 -5.32 9.62 34.31
C MET A 136 -5.49 10.61 33.14
N ASN A 137 -5.98 10.13 32.00
CA ASN A 137 -6.36 10.91 30.82
C ASN A 137 -5.23 11.50 29.95
N THR A 138 -3.99 10.99 30.02
CA THR A 138 -2.93 11.39 29.08
C THR A 138 -2.77 10.38 27.94
N CYS A 139 -2.79 10.86 26.69
CA CYS A 139 -2.64 10.06 25.48
C CYS A 139 -1.38 10.48 24.72
N SER A 140 -0.43 9.55 24.52
CA SER A 140 0.82 9.86 23.80
C SER A 140 0.55 10.20 22.34
N LEU A 141 1.37 11.07 21.72
CA LEU A 141 1.20 11.42 20.30
C LEU A 141 1.18 10.19 19.39
N LEU A 142 2.03 9.20 19.67
CA LEU A 142 2.07 7.94 18.94
C LEU A 142 0.76 7.14 19.07
N GLN A 143 0.21 7.08 20.29
CA GLN A 143 -1.06 6.44 20.55
C GLN A 143 -2.22 7.20 19.90
N GLN A 144 -2.18 8.54 19.85
CA GLN A 144 -3.12 9.36 19.10
C GLN A 144 -3.07 9.00 17.60
N ARG A 145 -1.88 8.95 16.99
CA ARG A 145 -1.72 8.56 15.57
C ARG A 145 -2.25 7.15 15.29
N ALA A 146 -2.05 6.20 16.21
CA ALA A 146 -2.62 4.87 16.09
C ALA A 146 -4.17 4.89 16.15
N VAL A 147 -4.78 5.67 17.05
CA VAL A 147 -6.25 5.83 17.12
C VAL A 147 -6.79 6.48 15.85
N GLN A 148 -6.11 7.52 15.33
CA GLN A 148 -6.49 8.19 14.09
C GLN A 148 -6.43 7.24 12.89
N MET A 149 -5.46 6.32 12.82
CA MET A 149 -5.45 5.25 11.81
C MET A 149 -6.69 4.36 11.92
N VAL A 150 -7.01 3.90 13.13
CA VAL A 150 -8.20 3.04 13.35
C VAL A 150 -9.48 3.77 12.91
N LEU A 151 -9.62 5.06 13.24
CA LEU A 151 -10.77 5.87 12.80
C LEU A 151 -10.80 6.07 11.28
N SER A 152 -9.65 6.26 10.66
CA SER A 152 -9.54 6.39 9.20
C SER A 152 -9.96 5.13 8.48
N LEU A 153 -9.52 3.96 8.97
CA LEU A 153 -9.95 2.66 8.48
C LEU A 153 -11.46 2.50 8.67
N PHE A 154 -11.97 2.80 9.88
CA PHE A 154 -13.40 2.70 10.18
C PHE A 154 -14.26 3.51 9.19
N ALA A 155 -13.88 4.75 8.89
CA ALA A 155 -14.60 5.58 7.93
C ALA A 155 -14.55 5.06 6.49
N ILE A 156 -13.39 4.59 6.02
CA ILE A 156 -13.28 3.99 4.68
C ILE A 156 -14.20 2.76 4.57
N LEU A 157 -14.22 1.92 5.60
CA LEU A 157 -15.10 0.75 5.64
C LEU A 157 -16.58 1.15 5.72
N LEU A 158 -16.93 2.17 6.51
CA LEU A 158 -18.30 2.71 6.61
C LEU A 158 -18.78 3.29 5.28
N THR A 159 -17.90 3.92 4.50
CA THR A 159 -18.24 4.46 3.18
C THR A 159 -18.76 3.36 2.25
N CYS A 160 -18.21 2.14 2.36
CA CYS A 160 -18.69 0.99 1.60
C CYS A 160 -20.10 0.53 1.99
N LEU A 161 -20.55 0.86 3.21
CA LEU A 161 -21.90 0.59 3.69
C LEU A 161 -22.85 1.74 3.35
N ASP A 162 -22.39 2.99 3.44
CA ASP A 162 -23.18 4.19 3.10
C ASP A 162 -23.63 4.19 1.63
N GLU A 163 -22.83 3.62 0.72
CA GLU A 163 -23.18 3.41 -0.69
C GLU A 163 -24.53 2.68 -0.87
N PHE A 164 -24.91 1.83 0.08
CA PHE A 164 -26.14 1.01 0.03
C PHE A 164 -27.24 1.46 1.00
N LYS A 165 -27.14 2.64 1.61
CA LYS A 165 -28.10 3.09 2.65
C LYS A 165 -29.56 3.10 2.21
N HIS A 166 -29.83 3.47 0.96
CA HIS A 166 -31.20 3.49 0.42
C HIS A 166 -31.78 2.10 0.17
N ASP A 167 -30.92 1.11 -0.02
CA ASP A 167 -31.28 -0.29 -0.27
C ASP A 167 -31.17 -1.17 0.99
N LEU A 168 -30.75 -0.58 2.11
CA LEU A 168 -30.42 -1.30 3.34
C LEU A 168 -31.59 -2.13 3.87
N ASN A 169 -32.81 -1.57 3.88
CA ASN A 169 -34.01 -2.30 4.31
C ASN A 169 -34.28 -3.54 3.44
N LEU A 170 -34.16 -3.40 2.11
CA LEU A 170 -34.38 -4.52 1.18
C LEU A 170 -33.31 -5.61 1.35
N ILE A 171 -32.08 -5.23 1.69
CA ILE A 171 -30.99 -6.16 1.97
C ILE A 171 -31.21 -6.89 3.31
N LEU A 172 -31.65 -6.18 4.35
CA LEU A 172 -31.94 -6.75 5.67
C LEU A 172 -33.13 -7.73 5.64
N ILE A 173 -34.19 -7.44 4.87
CA ILE A 173 -35.31 -8.38 4.69
C ILE A 173 -34.89 -9.60 3.83
N GLY A 174 -33.78 -9.49 3.10
CA GLY A 174 -33.28 -10.53 2.20
C GLY A 174 -33.91 -10.52 0.81
N GLU A 175 -34.64 -9.46 0.45
CA GLU A 175 -35.17 -9.27 -0.91
C GLU A 175 -34.07 -8.93 -1.93
N LYS A 176 -33.03 -8.20 -1.49
CA LYS A 176 -31.82 -7.95 -2.27
C LYS A 176 -30.65 -8.79 -1.73
N PRO A 177 -29.79 -9.34 -2.61
CA PRO A 177 -28.60 -10.05 -2.17
C PRO A 177 -27.61 -9.10 -1.50
N ILE A 178 -26.92 -9.58 -0.46
CA ILE A 178 -25.89 -8.81 0.25
C ILE A 178 -24.72 -8.52 -0.73
N PRO A 179 -24.43 -7.23 -1.02
CA PRO A 179 -23.34 -6.85 -1.92
C PRO A 179 -21.98 -7.39 -1.46
N SER A 180 -21.08 -7.67 -2.41
CA SER A 180 -19.74 -8.21 -2.11
C SER A 180 -18.94 -7.26 -1.21
N LYS A 181 -18.98 -5.95 -1.50
CA LYS A 181 -18.37 -4.89 -0.68
C LYS A 181 -18.86 -4.96 0.76
N MET A 182 -20.18 -4.96 0.96
CA MET A 182 -20.80 -5.04 2.29
C MET A 182 -20.36 -6.31 3.03
N ARG A 183 -20.46 -7.47 2.38
CA ARG A 183 -20.06 -8.76 2.98
C ARG A 183 -18.59 -8.78 3.41
N ARG A 184 -17.72 -8.10 2.66
CA ARG A 184 -16.28 -7.98 2.92
C ARG A 184 -16.00 -7.12 4.15
N VAL A 185 -16.67 -5.98 4.30
CA VAL A 185 -16.35 -4.99 5.35
C VAL A 185 -17.09 -5.20 6.67
N MET A 186 -18.29 -5.79 6.64
CA MET A 186 -19.15 -5.91 7.82
C MET A 186 -18.49 -6.59 9.04
N PRO A 187 -17.69 -7.66 8.90
CA PRO A 187 -17.02 -8.27 10.05
C PRO A 187 -15.99 -7.33 10.70
N ALA A 188 -15.26 -6.56 9.90
CA ALA A 188 -14.29 -5.59 10.43
C ALA A 188 -14.99 -4.38 11.06
N LEU A 189 -16.09 -3.90 10.46
CA LEU A 189 -16.93 -2.86 11.05
C LEU A 189 -17.45 -3.27 12.42
N TRP A 190 -17.90 -4.52 12.57
CA TRP A 190 -18.34 -5.05 13.87
C TRP A 190 -17.20 -5.00 14.91
N VAL A 191 -16.01 -5.52 14.58
CA VAL A 191 -14.86 -5.48 15.51
C VAL A 191 -14.50 -4.06 15.92
N LEU A 192 -14.51 -3.12 14.98
CA LEU A 192 -14.20 -1.71 15.22
C LEU A 192 -15.27 -1.02 16.08
N SER A 193 -16.56 -1.29 15.82
CA SER A 193 -17.68 -0.77 16.59
C SER A 193 -17.64 -1.23 18.05
N GLU A 194 -17.36 -2.51 18.31
CA GLU A 194 -17.19 -3.04 19.66
C GLU A 194 -15.98 -2.40 20.36
N TRP A 195 -14.85 -2.28 19.66
CA TRP A 195 -13.64 -1.68 20.21
C TRP A 195 -13.84 -0.21 20.58
N LEU A 196 -14.46 0.59 19.70
CA LEU A 196 -14.78 2.00 19.95
C LEU A 196 -15.75 2.21 21.13
N SER A 197 -16.61 1.22 21.37
CA SER A 197 -17.64 1.24 22.43
C SER A 197 -17.13 0.71 23.78
N THR A 198 -15.83 0.45 23.90
CA THR A 198 -15.26 -0.08 25.15
C THR A 198 -14.92 1.07 26.13
N PRO A 199 -15.29 0.98 27.42
CA PRO A 199 -15.01 2.04 28.42
C PRO A 199 -13.52 2.37 28.62
N SER A 200 -12.61 1.43 28.36
CA SER A 200 -11.16 1.69 28.39
C SER A 200 -10.74 2.60 27.24
N ILE A 201 -11.26 2.38 26.04
CA ILE A 201 -10.99 3.18 24.84
C ILE A 201 -11.69 4.54 24.93
N ASN A 202 -12.87 4.59 25.54
CA ASN A 202 -13.56 5.85 25.83
C ASN A 202 -12.72 6.84 26.64
N ARG A 203 -12.06 6.34 27.69
CA ARG A 203 -11.14 7.16 28.49
C ARG A 203 -9.93 7.62 27.68
N LEU A 204 -9.45 6.79 26.75
CA LEU A 204 -8.32 7.12 25.89
C LEU A 204 -8.65 8.28 24.95
N TYR A 205 -9.74 8.19 24.18
CA TYR A 205 -10.08 9.25 23.23
C TYR A 205 -10.61 10.54 23.87
N LYS A 206 -11.13 10.48 25.11
CA LYS A 206 -11.42 11.69 25.90
C LYS A 206 -10.17 12.51 26.27
N GLY A 207 -9.01 11.84 26.35
CA GLY A 207 -7.72 12.50 26.56
C GLY A 207 -7.09 13.06 25.29
N MET A 208 -7.73 12.92 24.13
CA MET A 208 -7.21 13.41 22.85
C MET A 208 -7.69 14.85 22.59
N PRO A 209 -6.83 15.72 22.01
CA PRO A 209 -7.22 17.10 21.67
C PRO A 209 -8.29 17.15 20.57
N SER A 210 -8.25 16.20 19.64
CA SER A 210 -9.27 16.01 18.62
C SER A 210 -9.43 14.52 18.33
N LEU A 211 -10.68 14.09 18.14
CA LEU A 211 -11.01 12.74 17.74
C LEU A 211 -11.40 12.74 16.26
N GLY A 212 -10.40 12.83 15.39
CA GLY A 212 -10.56 12.82 13.94
C GLY A 212 -9.81 11.66 13.29
N PRO A 213 -10.06 11.40 11.99
CA PRO A 213 -9.18 10.56 11.20
C PRO A 213 -7.81 11.24 11.00
N ILE A 214 -6.91 10.58 10.26
CA ILE A 214 -5.69 11.22 9.80
C ILE A 214 -6.06 12.39 8.88
N GLU A 215 -5.52 13.56 9.20
CA GLU A 215 -5.66 14.74 8.36
C GLU A 215 -4.97 14.49 7.03
N SER A 216 -5.73 14.65 5.95
CA SER A 216 -5.24 14.45 4.60
C SER A 216 -5.63 15.64 3.74
N ASN A 217 -4.70 16.07 2.90
CA ASN A 217 -4.95 17.07 1.85
C ASN A 217 -5.37 16.41 0.53
N LEU A 218 -5.20 15.09 0.44
CA LEU A 218 -5.39 14.31 -0.78
C LEU A 218 -6.79 13.73 -0.90
N PHE A 219 -7.46 13.47 0.21
CA PHE A 219 -8.83 12.97 0.27
C PHE A 219 -9.48 13.33 1.60
N GLN A 220 -10.79 13.56 1.59
CA GLN A 220 -11.53 13.83 2.82
C GLN A 220 -12.12 12.54 3.37
N ILE A 221 -11.64 12.14 4.55
CA ILE A 221 -12.30 11.13 5.38
C ILE A 221 -13.18 11.87 6.39
N ASP A 222 -14.48 11.61 6.35
CA ASP A 222 -15.42 12.14 7.35
C ASP A 222 -16.06 11.00 8.14
N VAL A 223 -15.38 10.60 9.21
CA VAL A 223 -15.79 9.46 10.05
C VAL A 223 -17.17 9.69 10.64
N TRP A 224 -17.39 10.87 11.22
CA TRP A 224 -18.58 11.17 12.02
C TRP A 224 -19.80 11.40 11.16
N HIS A 225 -19.66 12.10 10.02
CA HIS A 225 -20.75 12.25 9.07
C HIS A 225 -21.16 10.89 8.48
N THR A 226 -20.18 10.06 8.09
CA THR A 226 -20.47 8.74 7.51
C THR A 226 -21.13 7.81 8.54
N LEU A 227 -20.64 7.83 9.78
CA LEU A 227 -21.27 7.10 10.88
C LEU A 227 -22.71 7.60 11.11
N ALA A 228 -22.94 8.91 11.14
CA ALA A 228 -24.28 9.48 11.33
C ALA A 228 -25.23 9.03 10.21
N SER A 229 -24.80 9.14 8.95
CA SER A 229 -25.60 8.72 7.78
C SER A 229 -26.00 7.24 7.85
N VAL A 230 -25.04 6.36 8.14
CA VAL A 230 -25.29 4.91 8.28
C VAL A 230 -26.19 4.61 9.49
N SER A 231 -25.92 5.22 10.64
CA SER A 231 -26.72 5.01 11.86
C SER A 231 -28.15 5.49 11.68
N ASN A 232 -28.39 6.61 11.00
CA ASN A 232 -29.73 7.11 10.70
C ASN A 232 -30.52 6.13 9.81
N ALA A 233 -29.85 5.51 8.82
CA ALA A 233 -30.47 4.47 8.01
C ALA A 233 -30.82 3.22 8.85
N LEU A 234 -29.99 2.87 9.84
CA LEU A 234 -30.25 1.76 10.76
C LEU A 234 -31.38 2.06 11.76
N VAL A 235 -31.47 3.29 12.28
CA VAL A 235 -32.60 3.75 13.11
C VAL A 235 -33.90 3.64 12.32
N TYR A 236 -33.90 4.06 11.06
CA TYR A 236 -35.07 3.88 10.18
C TYR A 236 -35.41 2.41 9.96
N ALA A 237 -34.42 1.54 9.72
CA ALA A 237 -34.65 0.10 9.60
C ALA A 237 -35.22 -0.52 10.88
N GLU A 238 -34.79 -0.04 12.04
CA GLU A 238 -35.32 -0.45 13.34
C GLU A 238 -36.76 0.02 13.57
N SER A 239 -37.08 1.28 13.24
CA SER A 239 -38.42 1.83 13.44
C SER A 239 -39.46 1.16 12.54
N GLU A 240 -39.06 0.70 11.35
CA GLU A 240 -39.87 -0.13 10.45
C GLU A 240 -39.93 -1.62 10.89
N GLY A 241 -39.26 -2.00 11.98
CA GLY A 241 -39.23 -3.38 12.49
C GLY A 241 -38.44 -4.36 11.60
N VAL A 242 -37.60 -3.83 10.71
CA VAL A 242 -36.77 -4.60 9.78
C VAL A 242 -35.45 -5.03 10.42
N LEU A 243 -34.81 -4.13 11.17
CA LEU A 243 -33.57 -4.44 11.89
C LEU A 243 -33.88 -5.21 13.17
N ALA A 244 -33.18 -6.32 13.38
CA ALA A 244 -33.30 -7.09 14.62
C ALA A 244 -32.21 -6.65 15.61
N ARG A 245 -32.60 -6.20 16.81
CA ARG A 245 -31.66 -5.88 17.89
C ARG A 245 -31.25 -7.12 18.68
N ASN A 246 -30.04 -7.08 19.21
CA ASN A 246 -29.63 -7.96 20.31
C ASN A 246 -30.39 -7.57 21.58
N VAL A 247 -31.25 -8.46 22.10
CA VAL A 247 -31.90 -8.26 23.40
C VAL A 247 -30.94 -8.77 24.48
N PRO A 248 -30.40 -7.93 25.37
CA PRO A 248 -29.68 -8.42 26.53
C PRO A 248 -30.65 -9.24 27.39
N GLY A 249 -30.31 -10.50 27.66
CA GLY A 249 -31.12 -11.37 28.50
C GLY A 249 -31.48 -10.65 29.80
N SER A 250 -32.79 -10.49 30.05
CA SER A 250 -33.31 -9.88 31.28
C SER A 250 -32.66 -10.56 32.48
N LYS A 251 -31.95 -9.77 33.31
CA LYS A 251 -31.49 -10.23 34.63
C LYS A 251 -32.63 -10.30 35.65
N ASP A 252 -33.83 -9.82 35.30
CA ASP A 252 -35.02 -10.07 36.07
C ASP A 252 -35.62 -11.39 35.63
N GLY A 253 -35.70 -12.33 36.57
CA GLY A 253 -36.24 -13.69 36.42
C GLY A 253 -37.73 -13.77 36.11
N SER A 254 -38.26 -12.85 35.30
CA SER A 254 -39.47 -13.13 34.54
C SER A 254 -39.14 -14.19 33.49
N GLU A 255 -39.84 -15.31 33.52
CA GLU A 255 -39.83 -16.36 32.50
C GLU A 255 -40.20 -15.75 31.14
N VAL A 256 -39.21 -15.17 30.46
CA VAL A 256 -39.29 -14.92 29.03
C VAL A 256 -39.01 -16.26 28.38
N ASP A 257 -39.95 -16.72 27.56
CA ASP A 257 -39.96 -17.98 26.84
C ASP A 257 -38.60 -18.23 26.14
N ASN A 258 -37.71 -19.00 26.79
CA ASN A 258 -36.34 -19.26 26.33
C ASN A 258 -36.31 -19.94 24.95
N ASP A 259 -37.43 -20.51 24.49
CA ASP A 259 -37.58 -21.14 23.18
C ASP A 259 -37.54 -20.16 21.98
N LYS A 260 -37.50 -18.83 22.23
CA LYS A 260 -37.43 -17.80 21.17
C LYS A 260 -36.12 -17.02 21.09
N GLN A 261 -35.15 -17.28 21.97
CA GLN A 261 -33.83 -16.64 21.88
C GLN A 261 -32.86 -17.51 21.08
N ILE A 262 -32.26 -16.92 20.04
CA ILE A 262 -31.19 -17.55 19.26
C ILE A 262 -29.88 -16.91 19.70
N GLU A 263 -29.01 -17.69 20.35
CA GLU A 263 -27.64 -17.26 20.63
C GLU A 263 -26.85 -17.27 19.33
N ILE A 264 -26.35 -16.09 18.92
CA ILE A 264 -25.57 -15.92 17.70
C ILE A 264 -24.12 -15.66 18.07
N THR A 265 -23.26 -16.65 17.89
CA THR A 265 -21.82 -16.45 17.95
C THR A 265 -21.29 -16.07 16.57
N LEU A 266 -20.81 -14.84 16.41
CA LEU A 266 -20.27 -14.39 15.11
C LEU A 266 -18.90 -15.05 14.83
N PRO A 267 -18.61 -15.44 13.58
CA PRO A 267 -17.34 -16.08 13.21
C PRO A 267 -16.09 -15.28 13.60
N GLU A 268 -16.17 -13.95 13.62
CA GLU A 268 -15.11 -13.07 14.09
C GLU A 268 -14.91 -13.07 15.62
N CYS A 269 -15.86 -13.58 16.40
CA CYS A 269 -15.75 -13.77 17.85
C CYS A 269 -14.99 -15.05 18.25
N VAL A 270 -14.96 -16.07 17.38
CA VAL A 270 -14.39 -17.41 17.69
C VAL A 270 -13.31 -17.84 16.68
N TYR A 271 -13.16 -17.10 15.57
CA TYR A 271 -12.44 -17.48 14.35
C TYR A 271 -13.02 -18.74 13.69
N LEU A 272 -13.81 -18.52 12.62
CA LEU A 272 -14.27 -19.49 11.59
C LEU A 272 -15.49 -20.40 11.92
N ALA A 273 -16.69 -19.82 11.96
CA ALA A 273 -17.94 -20.59 11.77
C ALA A 273 -18.96 -19.84 10.90
N SER A 274 -19.27 -20.41 9.72
CA SER A 274 -20.32 -19.96 8.81
C SER A 274 -21.70 -20.29 9.39
N PHE A 275 -22.41 -19.28 9.89
CA PHE A 275 -23.86 -19.36 10.14
C PHE A 275 -24.59 -18.17 9.50
N GLY A 276 -25.88 -18.37 9.24
CA GLY A 276 -26.73 -17.65 8.27
C GLY A 276 -26.33 -16.20 8.01
N MET A 277 -25.94 -15.91 6.76
CA MET A 277 -25.41 -14.60 6.34
C MET A 277 -26.30 -13.43 6.75
N LEU A 278 -27.62 -13.64 6.74
CA LEU A 278 -28.60 -12.60 7.08
C LEU A 278 -28.67 -12.33 8.59
N LEU A 279 -28.71 -13.36 9.42
CA LEU A 279 -28.75 -13.21 10.87
C LEU A 279 -27.45 -12.58 11.39
N ALA A 280 -26.31 -13.00 10.83
CA ALA A 280 -25.02 -12.38 11.11
C ALA A 280 -24.97 -10.91 10.63
N LEU A 281 -25.64 -10.58 9.52
CA LEU A 281 -25.74 -9.19 9.05
C LEU A 281 -26.50 -8.32 10.05
N HIS A 282 -27.65 -8.78 10.56
CA HIS A 282 -28.44 -8.04 11.56
C HIS A 282 -27.65 -7.80 12.85
N ALA A 283 -27.00 -8.83 13.38
CA ALA A 283 -26.17 -8.71 14.58
C ALA A 283 -25.03 -7.69 14.39
N ARG A 284 -24.36 -7.69 13.23
CA ARG A 284 -23.29 -6.73 12.92
C ARG A 284 -23.82 -5.30 12.74
N ALA A 285 -24.94 -5.14 12.04
CA ALA A 285 -25.60 -3.86 11.84
C ALA A 285 -26.08 -3.26 13.18
N SER A 286 -26.65 -4.08 14.05
CA SER A 286 -27.08 -3.68 15.39
C SER A 286 -25.90 -3.20 16.26
N SER A 287 -24.71 -3.81 16.14
CA SER A 287 -23.50 -3.34 16.85
C SER A 287 -23.04 -1.96 16.37
N ILE A 288 -23.15 -1.64 15.08
CA ILE A 288 -22.86 -0.29 14.57
C ILE A 288 -23.78 0.75 15.20
N LEU A 289 -25.10 0.46 15.25
CA LEU A 289 -26.07 1.35 15.88
C LEU A 289 -25.84 1.49 17.40
N THR A 290 -25.52 0.38 18.08
CA THR A 290 -25.21 0.37 19.52
C THR A 290 -23.95 1.18 19.81
N ALA A 291 -22.95 1.12 18.93
CA ALA A 291 -21.75 1.94 19.03
C ALA A 291 -22.06 3.43 18.85
N ALA A 292 -22.94 3.79 17.92
CA ALA A 292 -23.36 5.18 17.74
C ALA A 292 -24.09 5.72 18.98
N GLU A 293 -25.01 4.96 19.56
CA GLU A 293 -25.70 5.30 20.82
C GLU A 293 -24.71 5.44 21.98
N TYR A 294 -23.72 4.55 22.08
CA TYR A 294 -22.67 4.63 23.09
C TYR A 294 -21.80 5.89 22.92
N LEU A 295 -21.43 6.23 21.68
CA LEU A 295 -20.60 7.39 21.36
C LEU A 295 -21.32 8.71 21.59
N ASP A 296 -22.63 8.78 21.34
CA ASP A 296 -23.48 9.90 21.72
C ASP A 296 -23.50 10.10 23.24
N GLY A 297 -23.79 9.02 24.00
CA GLY A 297 -23.77 9.03 25.47
C GLY A 297 -22.39 9.24 26.11
N SER A 298 -21.33 9.28 25.30
CA SER A 298 -19.96 9.41 25.77
C SER A 298 -19.51 10.86 26.00
N GLY A 299 -20.30 11.86 25.61
CA GLY A 299 -19.96 13.28 25.76
C GLY A 299 -18.89 13.76 24.78
N LEU A 300 -18.89 13.21 23.56
CA LEU A 300 -18.03 13.67 22.47
C LEU A 300 -18.62 14.93 21.81
N HIS A 301 -17.77 15.90 21.46
CA HIS A 301 -18.23 17.11 20.76
C HIS A 301 -18.43 16.92 19.24
N CYS A 302 -17.89 15.84 18.66
CA CYS A 302 -17.84 15.64 17.22
C CYS A 302 -19.03 14.86 16.66
N PHE A 303 -19.82 14.19 17.51
CA PHE A 303 -20.90 13.30 17.14
C PHE A 303 -21.96 13.27 18.25
N SER A 304 -23.22 13.46 17.89
CA SER A 304 -24.35 13.43 18.84
C SER A 304 -25.68 13.11 18.14
N PHE A 305 -26.67 12.68 18.91
CA PHE A 305 -28.06 12.60 18.46
C PHE A 305 -28.76 13.96 18.66
N ASP A 306 -29.37 14.48 17.61
CA ASP A 306 -30.17 15.70 17.65
C ASP A 306 -31.64 15.33 17.89
N GLU A 307 -32.15 15.62 19.09
CA GLU A 307 -33.54 15.34 19.47
C GLU A 307 -34.57 16.13 18.64
N HIS A 308 -34.20 17.28 18.07
CA HIS A 308 -35.10 18.10 17.27
C HIS A 308 -35.21 17.59 15.83
N LEU A 309 -34.09 17.12 15.28
CA LEU A 309 -34.03 16.56 13.94
C LEU A 309 -34.32 15.04 13.91
N ASP A 310 -34.41 14.41 15.08
CA ASP A 310 -34.60 12.97 15.29
C ASP A 310 -33.57 12.12 14.51
N ARG A 311 -32.30 12.55 14.56
CA ARG A 311 -31.19 11.93 13.82
C ARG A 311 -29.84 12.20 14.47
N PHE A 312 -28.89 11.30 14.23
CA PHE A 312 -27.48 11.57 14.47
C PHE A 312 -26.94 12.67 13.53
N ILE A 313 -26.11 13.55 14.09
CA ILE A 313 -25.44 14.66 13.40
C ILE A 313 -23.94 14.67 13.72
N SER A 314 -23.17 15.32 12.84
CA SER A 314 -21.74 15.58 13.06
C SER A 314 -21.49 17.08 13.22
N SER A 315 -20.50 17.46 14.03
CA SER A 315 -20.16 18.88 14.26
C SER A 315 -19.70 19.64 12.99
N CYS A 316 -19.43 18.94 11.89
CA CYS A 316 -19.06 19.52 10.60
C CYS A 316 -20.24 19.96 9.72
N ASP A 317 -21.49 19.60 10.06
CA ASP A 317 -22.67 19.89 9.22
C ASP A 317 -22.93 21.41 9.07
N ASP A 318 -22.56 22.24 10.05
CA ASP A 318 -22.73 23.70 9.99
C ASP A 318 -21.84 24.42 8.95
N LYS A 319 -20.73 23.80 8.50
CA LYS A 319 -19.72 24.47 7.65
C LYS A 319 -19.80 24.14 6.16
N ARG A 320 -20.76 23.32 5.72
CA ARG A 320 -20.90 22.93 4.30
C ARG A 320 -21.93 23.76 3.55
N THR A 321 -22.96 24.27 4.23
CA THR A 321 -24.04 25.08 3.61
C THR A 321 -23.55 26.38 2.96
N GLU A 322 -22.38 26.91 3.36
CA GLU A 322 -21.80 28.14 2.78
C GLU A 322 -20.80 27.90 1.63
N ARG A 323 -20.23 26.70 1.49
CA ARG A 323 -19.13 26.45 0.54
C ARG A 323 -19.58 26.11 -0.88
N ASP A 324 -20.81 25.63 -1.06
CA ASP A 324 -21.34 25.28 -2.38
C ASP A 324 -21.69 26.49 -3.27
N MET A 325 -21.55 27.72 -2.75
CA MET A 325 -21.91 28.96 -3.47
C MET A 325 -20.73 29.77 -4.04
N SER A 326 -19.47 29.37 -3.81
CA SER A 326 -18.30 30.22 -4.13
C SER A 326 -17.23 29.59 -5.04
N THR A 327 -17.54 28.48 -5.71
CA THR A 327 -16.70 27.90 -6.77
C THR A 327 -16.95 28.56 -8.13
N SER A 328 -16.65 29.86 -8.25
CA SER A 328 -16.33 30.46 -9.54
C SER A 328 -15.35 31.60 -9.33
N LYS A 329 -14.26 31.59 -10.11
CA LYS A 329 -13.14 32.56 -10.16
C LYS A 329 -11.97 32.24 -9.22
N PHE A 330 -11.08 31.34 -9.66
CA PHE A 330 -9.68 31.38 -9.24
C PHE A 330 -8.78 30.71 -10.29
N ASP A 331 -8.83 31.22 -11.52
CA ASP A 331 -7.79 31.01 -12.53
C ASP A 331 -7.24 32.40 -12.91
N ASP A 332 -5.92 32.53 -12.84
CA ASP A 332 -5.06 33.65 -13.25
C ASP A 332 -4.25 34.25 -12.08
N ARG A 333 -3.07 33.65 -11.80
CA ARG A 333 -1.88 34.31 -11.20
C ARG A 333 -0.70 33.33 -10.97
N ILE A 334 -0.23 32.65 -12.01
CA ILE A 334 1.08 31.96 -11.98
C ILE A 334 1.96 32.56 -13.07
N SER A 335 2.73 33.58 -12.72
CA SER A 335 3.91 34.06 -13.48
C SER A 335 4.62 35.15 -12.68
N SER A 336 5.54 34.77 -11.79
CA SER A 336 6.64 35.69 -11.38
C SER A 336 7.82 35.07 -10.61
N ASP A 337 7.82 33.79 -10.20
CA ASP A 337 8.80 33.35 -9.18
C ASP A 337 9.75 32.24 -9.68
N ILE A 338 10.51 32.50 -10.76
CA ILE A 338 11.49 31.57 -11.35
C ILE A 338 12.96 31.90 -11.00
N GLN A 339 13.25 33.01 -10.31
CA GLN A 339 14.62 33.52 -10.27
C GLN A 339 15.50 33.05 -9.08
N GLU A 340 14.96 32.35 -8.07
CA GLU A 340 15.70 32.01 -6.83
C GLU A 340 16.13 30.53 -6.68
N VAL A 341 15.75 29.64 -7.61
CA VAL A 341 16.01 28.17 -7.55
C VAL A 341 17.41 27.76 -8.07
N ALA A 342 18.23 28.71 -8.52
CA ALA A 342 19.44 28.41 -9.31
C ALA A 342 20.69 27.99 -8.51
N ASP A 343 20.68 28.06 -7.17
CA ASP A 343 21.90 27.92 -6.37
C ASP A 343 22.08 26.55 -5.67
N ASP A 344 21.02 25.75 -5.48
CA ASP A 344 21.06 24.41 -4.84
C ASP A 344 21.29 23.23 -5.81
N GLU A 345 21.21 23.44 -7.13
CA GLU A 345 21.49 22.38 -8.14
C GLU A 345 22.98 22.01 -8.27
N ARG A 346 23.89 22.71 -7.60
CA ARG A 346 25.34 22.65 -7.90
C ARG A 346 26.07 21.40 -7.37
N ASP A 347 25.52 20.66 -6.40
CA ASP A 347 26.20 19.51 -5.77
C ASP A 347 25.52 18.13 -5.99
N ARG A 348 24.47 18.06 -6.80
CA ARG A 348 23.69 16.81 -7.01
C ARG A 348 24.38 15.84 -7.97
N VAL A 349 24.55 14.56 -7.60
CA VAL A 349 25.05 13.50 -8.50
C VAL A 349 24.11 13.37 -9.70
N VAL A 350 24.64 13.52 -10.92
CA VAL A 350 23.85 13.38 -12.17
C VAL A 350 24.21 12.07 -12.85
N ILE A 351 23.23 11.19 -13.06
CA ILE A 351 23.40 9.93 -13.78
C ILE A 351 22.90 10.08 -15.21
N GLU A 352 23.81 10.05 -16.18
CA GLU A 352 23.46 9.93 -17.59
C GLU A 352 23.17 8.46 -17.93
N VAL A 353 21.90 8.16 -18.22
CA VAL A 353 21.42 6.80 -18.47
C VAL A 353 21.26 6.59 -19.98
N ARG A 354 22.03 5.65 -20.54
CA ARG A 354 21.95 5.18 -21.93
C ARG A 354 21.71 3.68 -21.96
N PRO A 355 20.46 3.21 -21.82
CA PRO A 355 20.15 1.80 -21.68
C PRO A 355 20.65 1.00 -22.89
N ASN A 356 21.48 0.01 -22.63
CA ASN A 356 21.91 -1.00 -23.60
C ASN A 356 21.71 -2.41 -23.04
N TYR A 357 21.93 -2.56 -21.74
CA TYR A 357 21.78 -3.81 -21.02
C TYR A 357 20.64 -3.71 -20.01
N LEU A 358 19.73 -4.68 -20.06
CA LEU A 358 18.56 -4.75 -19.19
C LEU A 358 18.69 -5.98 -18.31
N VAL A 359 18.65 -5.81 -17.00
CA VAL A 359 18.80 -6.89 -16.02
C VAL A 359 17.46 -7.12 -15.33
N PRO A 360 16.64 -8.08 -15.79
CA PRO A 360 15.40 -8.46 -15.10
C PRO A 360 15.67 -9.31 -13.85
N ASP A 361 14.84 -9.13 -12.83
CA ASP A 361 14.75 -10.04 -11.67
C ASP A 361 13.89 -11.28 -11.97
N THR A 362 13.71 -12.16 -10.98
CA THR A 362 12.91 -13.39 -11.13
C THR A 362 11.43 -13.08 -11.35
N ASN A 363 10.88 -12.10 -10.63
CA ASN A 363 9.48 -11.72 -10.72
C ASN A 363 9.13 -11.09 -12.08
N ALA A 364 10.07 -10.36 -12.69
CA ALA A 364 9.95 -9.85 -14.05
C ALA A 364 9.67 -10.96 -15.07
N PHE A 365 10.33 -12.13 -14.95
CA PHE A 365 10.03 -13.27 -15.82
C PHE A 365 8.69 -13.94 -15.50
N ILE A 366 8.32 -14.02 -14.22
CA ILE A 366 7.07 -14.65 -13.79
C ILE A 366 5.86 -13.80 -14.19
N ASP A 367 5.93 -12.48 -14.04
CA ASP A 367 4.80 -11.58 -14.26
C ASP A 367 4.77 -11.05 -15.71
N HIS A 368 5.93 -10.84 -16.36
CA HIS A 368 6.03 -10.08 -17.61
C HIS A 368 6.79 -10.80 -18.74
N LEU A 369 6.74 -12.13 -18.80
CA LEU A 369 7.46 -12.91 -19.84
C LEU A 369 7.24 -12.40 -21.28
N GLU A 370 6.00 -12.08 -21.65
CA GLU A 370 5.66 -11.59 -23.00
C GLU A 370 6.32 -10.25 -23.29
N SER A 371 6.33 -9.34 -22.32
CA SER A 371 6.99 -8.05 -22.42
C SER A 371 8.50 -8.20 -22.59
N ILE A 372 9.12 -9.15 -21.87
CA ILE A 372 10.55 -9.46 -22.04
C ILE A 372 10.82 -10.03 -23.43
N GLN A 373 9.95 -10.91 -23.94
CA GLN A 373 10.04 -11.43 -25.31
C GLN A 373 10.01 -10.28 -26.33
N ARG A 374 9.07 -9.33 -26.20
CA ARG A 374 9.02 -8.14 -27.08
C ARG A 374 10.30 -7.30 -27.02
N ILE A 375 10.90 -7.14 -25.84
CA ILE A 375 12.18 -6.42 -25.70
C ILE A 375 13.29 -7.13 -26.45
N VAL A 376 13.37 -8.47 -26.33
CA VAL A 376 14.38 -9.29 -27.02
C VAL A 376 14.16 -9.25 -28.54
N ASP A 377 12.92 -9.42 -28.99
CA ASP A 377 12.54 -9.43 -30.41
C ASP A 377 12.77 -8.05 -31.08
N ASN A 378 12.63 -6.96 -30.32
CA ASN A 378 12.89 -5.61 -30.80
C ASN A 378 14.37 -5.36 -31.14
N GLY A 379 15.29 -6.10 -30.53
CA GLY A 379 16.72 -6.07 -30.85
C GLY A 379 17.49 -4.78 -30.53
N ARG A 380 16.85 -3.75 -29.94
CA ARG A 380 17.55 -2.51 -29.53
C ARG A 380 18.31 -2.63 -28.22
N TYR A 381 17.92 -3.58 -27.37
CA TYR A 381 18.50 -3.76 -26.04
C TYR A 381 18.90 -5.23 -25.85
N THR A 382 19.90 -5.47 -25.02
CA THR A 382 20.32 -6.84 -24.65
C THR A 382 19.78 -7.16 -23.26
N VAL A 383 18.94 -8.19 -23.16
CA VAL A 383 18.47 -8.70 -21.87
C VAL A 383 19.53 -9.61 -21.27
N LEU A 384 20.02 -9.27 -20.07
CA LEU A 384 21.03 -10.02 -19.34
C LEU A 384 20.39 -10.71 -18.14
N VAL A 385 20.21 -12.02 -18.24
CA VAL A 385 19.64 -12.87 -17.20
C VAL A 385 20.70 -13.15 -16.14
N PRO A 386 20.54 -12.71 -14.87
CA PRO A 386 21.46 -13.12 -13.82
C PRO A 386 21.45 -14.64 -13.64
N THR A 387 22.60 -15.24 -13.35
CA THR A 387 22.69 -16.68 -13.04
C THR A 387 21.81 -17.07 -11.85
N THR A 388 21.72 -16.20 -10.83
CA THR A 388 20.80 -16.37 -9.70
C THR A 388 19.36 -16.53 -10.16
N VAL A 389 18.88 -15.62 -11.03
CA VAL A 389 17.53 -15.66 -11.60
C VAL A 389 17.30 -16.92 -12.44
N ALA A 390 18.27 -17.29 -13.28
CA ALA A 390 18.17 -18.52 -14.08
C ALA A 390 18.07 -19.79 -13.21
N SER A 391 18.81 -19.83 -12.11
CA SER A 391 18.79 -20.94 -11.15
C SER A 391 17.48 -20.98 -10.37
N GLU A 392 16.97 -19.82 -9.96
CA GLU A 392 15.71 -19.68 -9.23
C GLU A 392 14.51 -20.09 -10.08
N LEU A 393 14.41 -19.59 -11.33
CA LEU A 393 13.36 -20.01 -12.28
C LEU A 393 13.39 -21.52 -12.54
N SER A 394 14.59 -22.11 -12.60
CA SER A 394 14.74 -23.56 -12.77
C SER A 394 14.23 -24.34 -11.55
N CYS A 395 14.43 -23.82 -10.35
CA CYS A 395 13.88 -24.39 -9.11
C CYS A 395 12.35 -24.22 -9.03
N LEU A 396 11.83 -23.05 -9.38
CA LEU A 396 10.40 -22.73 -9.37
C LEU A 396 9.61 -23.53 -10.41
N SER A 397 10.22 -23.91 -11.53
CA SER A 397 9.57 -24.74 -12.57
C SER A 397 9.25 -26.19 -12.14
N LYS A 398 9.81 -26.64 -11.00
CA LYS A 398 9.63 -27.99 -10.46
C LYS A 398 8.52 -28.01 -9.40
N PRO A 399 7.78 -29.14 -9.28
CA PRO A 399 6.82 -29.34 -8.21
C PRO A 399 7.44 -29.17 -6.82
N ALA A 400 6.69 -28.57 -5.88
CA ALA A 400 7.13 -28.26 -4.52
C ALA A 400 7.78 -29.48 -3.81
N ALA A 401 7.20 -30.67 -3.99
CA ALA A 401 7.69 -31.94 -3.43
C ALA A 401 9.10 -32.37 -3.91
N THR A 402 9.61 -31.75 -4.98
CA THR A 402 10.93 -32.07 -5.56
C THR A 402 11.95 -30.93 -5.45
N ARG A 403 11.62 -29.83 -4.77
CA ARG A 403 12.57 -28.71 -4.57
C ARG A 403 13.58 -29.09 -3.49
N PRO A 404 14.91 -28.91 -3.71
CA PRO A 404 15.89 -29.06 -2.64
C PRO A 404 15.59 -28.05 -1.53
N ALA A 405 15.63 -28.48 -0.27
CA ALA A 405 15.37 -27.64 0.88
C ALA A 405 16.43 -26.53 1.01
N MET A 406 16.22 -25.42 0.30
CA MET A 406 16.96 -24.17 0.49
C MET A 406 15.98 -23.09 0.94
N GLY A 407 15.97 -22.90 2.26
CA GLY A 407 15.73 -21.63 2.94
C GLY A 407 14.49 -20.81 2.56
N SER A 408 13.34 -21.14 3.15
CA SER A 408 12.60 -20.21 4.01
C SER A 408 11.47 -20.96 4.75
N ALA A 409 11.41 -20.78 6.07
CA ALA A 409 10.28 -21.00 6.98
C ALA A 409 9.53 -22.36 7.09
N ALA A 410 9.97 -23.47 6.48
CA ALA A 410 9.28 -24.77 6.64
C ALA A 410 9.57 -25.53 7.98
N GLN A 411 10.26 -24.92 8.95
CA GLN A 411 10.57 -25.54 10.24
C GLN A 411 10.14 -24.68 11.43
N MET A 412 8.90 -24.18 11.42
CA MET A 412 8.20 -23.87 12.66
C MET A 412 6.68 -23.85 12.42
N GLY A 413 6.10 -25.03 12.18
CA GLY A 413 4.68 -25.15 11.87
C GLY A 413 4.18 -26.59 11.79
N GLN A 414 4.80 -27.53 12.51
CA GLN A 414 4.20 -28.85 12.70
C GLN A 414 3.26 -28.80 13.90
N SER A 415 2.08 -28.21 13.68
CA SER A 415 0.81 -28.53 14.34
C SER A 415 -0.14 -27.35 14.15
N ILE A 416 -0.91 -27.31 13.06
CA ILE A 416 -2.38 -27.14 12.98
C ILE A 416 -2.74 -27.45 11.53
N GLN A 417 -3.21 -28.67 11.29
CA GLN A 417 -3.63 -29.15 9.98
C GLN A 417 -5.15 -29.03 9.89
N PHE A 418 -5.69 -27.83 9.64
CA PHE A 418 -7.10 -27.68 9.23
C PHE A 418 -7.52 -26.26 8.77
N VAL A 419 -7.01 -25.68 7.67
CA VAL A 419 -7.77 -24.67 6.89
C VAL A 419 -7.29 -24.58 5.42
N SER A 420 -8.23 -24.69 4.47
CA SER A 420 -8.20 -24.25 3.04
C SER A 420 -7.04 -24.72 2.13
N MET A 421 -7.17 -25.92 1.55
CA MET A 421 -6.22 -26.47 0.55
C MET A 421 -6.34 -25.87 -0.87
N ASP A 422 -7.44 -25.23 -1.26
CA ASP A 422 -7.69 -25.01 -2.70
C ASP A 422 -7.00 -23.76 -3.31
N GLN A 423 -6.75 -22.68 -2.56
CA GLN A 423 -6.23 -21.42 -3.13
C GLN A 423 -4.69 -21.30 -3.15
N GLU A 424 -4.00 -21.86 -2.15
CA GLU A 424 -2.53 -21.83 -2.11
C GLU A 424 -1.94 -22.77 -3.18
N ASP A 425 -2.58 -23.91 -3.42
CA ASP A 425 -2.23 -24.86 -4.48
C ASP A 425 -2.42 -24.22 -5.88
N GLU A 426 -3.46 -23.41 -6.09
CA GLU A 426 -3.68 -22.69 -7.34
C GLU A 426 -2.59 -21.64 -7.62
N GLN A 427 -2.24 -20.83 -6.61
CA GLN A 427 -1.20 -19.81 -6.76
C GLN A 427 0.19 -20.43 -6.97
N GLU A 428 0.52 -21.49 -6.24
CA GLU A 428 1.79 -22.19 -6.41
C GLU A 428 1.89 -22.87 -7.79
N ASN A 429 0.79 -23.49 -8.26
CA ASN A 429 0.72 -24.05 -9.60
C ASN A 429 0.86 -22.97 -10.68
N TRP A 430 0.24 -21.79 -10.49
CA TRP A 430 0.38 -20.66 -11.41
C TRP A 430 1.83 -20.18 -11.52
N VAL A 431 2.52 -19.99 -10.40
CA VAL A 431 3.95 -19.60 -10.39
C VAL A 431 4.81 -20.65 -11.06
N MET A 432 4.55 -21.94 -10.79
CA MET A 432 5.28 -23.05 -11.39
C MET A 432 5.14 -23.08 -12.92
N GLU A 433 3.93 -22.89 -13.45
CA GLU A 433 3.67 -22.88 -14.90
C GLU A 433 4.32 -21.67 -15.59
N ARG A 434 4.28 -20.49 -14.95
CA ARG A 434 4.96 -19.28 -15.45
C ARG A 434 6.48 -19.43 -15.44
N ALA A 435 7.04 -19.98 -14.37
CA ALA A 435 8.46 -20.30 -14.30
C ALA A 435 8.88 -21.34 -15.35
N ARG A 436 8.05 -22.37 -15.59
CA ARG A 436 8.25 -23.37 -16.65
C ARG A 436 8.26 -22.73 -18.03
N SER A 437 7.33 -21.82 -18.29
CA SER A 437 7.27 -21.05 -19.54
C SER A 437 8.50 -20.17 -19.74
N ALA A 438 8.95 -19.48 -18.68
CA ALA A 438 10.16 -18.66 -18.72
C ALA A 438 11.41 -19.51 -18.98
N VAL A 439 11.58 -20.64 -18.30
CA VAL A 439 12.69 -21.58 -18.52
C VAL A 439 12.68 -22.13 -19.95
N ALA A 440 11.51 -22.48 -20.49
CA ALA A 440 11.37 -22.97 -21.86
C ALA A 440 11.80 -21.89 -22.88
N PHE A 441 11.38 -20.65 -22.68
CA PHE A 441 11.82 -19.51 -23.48
C PHE A 441 13.35 -19.32 -23.43
N LEU A 442 13.93 -19.32 -22.22
CA LEU A 442 15.36 -19.16 -22.01
C LEU A 442 16.19 -20.30 -22.63
N LYS A 443 15.71 -21.55 -22.57
CA LYS A 443 16.36 -22.70 -23.24
C LYS A 443 16.33 -22.56 -24.75
N LYS A 444 15.18 -22.24 -25.33
CA LYS A 444 15.03 -21.99 -26.77
C LYS A 444 15.94 -20.86 -27.23
N ALA A 445 16.01 -19.77 -26.47
CA ALA A 445 16.91 -18.64 -26.72
C ALA A 445 18.39 -19.05 -26.73
N SER A 446 18.79 -19.96 -25.83
CA SER A 446 20.15 -20.53 -25.74
C SER A 446 20.48 -21.42 -26.95
N GLU A 447 19.57 -22.33 -27.31
CA GLU A 447 19.74 -23.24 -28.45
C GLU A 447 19.84 -22.48 -29.78
N GLN A 448 19.03 -21.44 -29.94
CA GLN A 448 18.97 -20.62 -31.14
C GLN A 448 20.06 -19.53 -31.18
N LYS A 449 20.87 -19.39 -30.11
CA LYS A 449 21.90 -18.33 -29.96
C LYS A 449 21.35 -16.94 -30.29
N THR A 450 20.17 -16.64 -29.73
CA THR A 450 19.50 -15.35 -29.92
C THR A 450 20.40 -14.20 -29.43
N GLY A 451 20.72 -13.24 -30.31
CA GLY A 451 21.78 -12.25 -30.06
C GLY A 451 21.46 -11.20 -28.98
N HIS A 452 20.18 -11.00 -28.66
CA HIS A 452 19.70 -9.95 -27.75
C HIS A 452 19.31 -10.47 -26.36
N ILE A 453 19.74 -11.68 -26.02
CA ILE A 453 19.60 -12.25 -24.69
C ILE A 453 20.85 -13.05 -24.31
N ALA A 454 21.36 -12.82 -23.11
CA ALA A 454 22.60 -13.42 -22.60
C ALA A 454 22.51 -13.60 -21.08
N THR A 455 23.51 -14.26 -20.49
CA THR A 455 23.60 -14.39 -19.03
C THR A 455 24.67 -13.45 -18.46
N VAL A 456 24.42 -12.92 -17.26
CA VAL A 456 25.40 -12.15 -16.48
C VAL A 456 25.68 -12.88 -15.17
N THR A 457 26.96 -12.92 -14.80
CA THR A 457 27.38 -13.50 -13.52
C THR A 457 27.31 -12.50 -12.37
N SER A 458 27.34 -12.99 -11.12
CA SER A 458 27.45 -12.13 -9.93
C SER A 458 28.68 -11.22 -9.95
N LYS A 459 29.73 -11.63 -10.67
CA LYS A 459 30.97 -10.86 -10.89
C LYS A 459 30.92 -9.94 -12.13
N GLY A 460 29.77 -9.80 -12.78
CA GLY A 460 29.57 -8.95 -13.95
C GLY A 460 30.09 -9.52 -15.28
N SER A 461 30.52 -10.78 -15.32
CA SER A 461 30.98 -11.43 -16.55
C SER A 461 29.80 -11.79 -17.44
N ARG A 462 29.90 -11.48 -18.73
CA ARG A 462 28.85 -11.76 -19.71
C ARG A 462 29.11 -13.09 -20.41
N LEU A 463 28.11 -13.96 -20.36
CA LEU A 463 28.08 -15.21 -21.11
C LEU A 463 27.23 -15.01 -22.37
N PRO A 464 27.75 -15.33 -23.58
CA PRO A 464 27.09 -15.04 -24.86
C PRO A 464 25.85 -15.90 -25.12
N SER A 465 25.52 -16.85 -24.25
CA SER A 465 24.30 -17.66 -24.30
C SER A 465 23.72 -17.79 -22.91
N VAL A 466 22.43 -18.10 -22.80
CA VAL A 466 21.77 -18.31 -21.51
C VAL A 466 22.34 -19.55 -20.84
N PHE A 467 22.83 -19.37 -19.60
CA PHE A 467 23.49 -20.40 -18.81
C PHE A 467 22.67 -20.74 -17.55
N PHE A 468 22.43 -22.03 -17.33
CA PHE A 468 21.61 -22.56 -16.22
C PHE A 468 22.44 -23.20 -15.10
N GLY A 469 23.77 -23.12 -15.13
CA GLY A 469 24.64 -23.69 -14.10
C GLY A 469 24.77 -22.81 -12.87
N ALA A 470 24.94 -23.43 -11.70
CA ALA A 470 25.24 -22.71 -10.46
C ALA A 470 26.66 -22.14 -10.52
N GLU A 471 26.82 -20.87 -10.13
CA GLU A 471 28.14 -20.27 -9.92
C GLU A 471 28.78 -20.87 -8.68
N GLN A 472 30.02 -21.36 -8.79
CA GLN A 472 30.82 -21.67 -7.62
C GLN A 472 31.24 -20.35 -6.97
N CYS A 473 30.44 -19.88 -6.02
CA CYS A 473 30.79 -18.73 -5.20
C CYS A 473 31.92 -19.16 -4.24
N SER A 474 33.15 -18.75 -4.53
CA SER A 474 34.33 -18.95 -3.69
C SER A 474 34.33 -17.96 -2.51
N SER A 475 33.26 -17.95 -1.71
CA SER A 475 33.19 -17.24 -0.43
C SER A 475 32.73 -18.23 0.64
N SER A 476 33.71 -18.98 1.12
CA SER A 476 33.64 -19.73 2.36
C SER A 476 33.52 -18.76 3.54
N SER A 477 32.29 -18.42 3.93
CA SER A 477 31.94 -17.94 5.26
C SER A 477 30.55 -18.48 5.63
N ILE A 478 30.53 -19.28 6.68
CA ILE A 478 29.38 -20.09 7.14
C ILE A 478 28.21 -19.25 7.70
N ASN A 479 28.22 -17.92 7.54
CA ASN A 479 27.24 -17.02 8.19
C ASN A 479 26.60 -15.93 7.31
N ASP A 480 26.92 -15.78 6.03
CA ASP A 480 26.21 -14.80 5.18
C ASP A 480 25.14 -15.49 4.35
N LYS A 481 23.89 -15.39 4.80
CA LYS A 481 22.72 -15.60 3.95
C LYS A 481 22.65 -14.45 2.95
N THR A 482 23.46 -14.48 1.89
CA THR A 482 23.31 -13.53 0.79
C THR A 482 21.92 -13.69 0.19
N VAL A 483 21.10 -12.64 0.25
CA VAL A 483 19.75 -12.64 -0.32
C VAL A 483 19.88 -12.56 -1.85
N ASN A 484 19.02 -13.25 -2.60
CA ASN A 484 19.06 -13.25 -4.07
C ASN A 484 19.13 -11.83 -4.66
N ASP A 485 18.43 -10.87 -4.05
CA ASP A 485 18.47 -9.44 -4.35
C ASP A 485 19.89 -8.86 -4.39
N ASP A 486 20.71 -9.21 -3.40
CA ASP A 486 22.07 -8.68 -3.27
C ASP A 486 22.96 -9.24 -4.39
N MET A 487 22.70 -10.47 -4.84
CA MET A 487 23.38 -11.09 -5.98
C MET A 487 22.97 -10.43 -7.31
N ILE A 488 21.70 -10.07 -7.47
CA ILE A 488 21.20 -9.34 -8.65
C ILE A 488 21.81 -7.94 -8.72
N LEU A 489 21.85 -7.22 -7.60
CA LEU A 489 22.48 -5.89 -7.51
C LEU A 489 23.99 -5.94 -7.72
N SER A 490 24.66 -6.97 -7.18
CA SER A 490 26.09 -7.17 -7.39
C SER A 490 26.40 -7.41 -8.87
N SER A 491 25.56 -8.21 -9.55
CA SER A 491 25.64 -8.41 -11.01
C SER A 491 25.54 -7.08 -11.77
N CYS A 492 24.57 -6.22 -11.41
CA CYS A 492 24.39 -4.91 -12.04
C CYS A 492 25.55 -3.95 -11.80
N SER A 493 26.07 -3.93 -10.57
CA SER A 493 27.13 -3.03 -10.13
C SER A 493 28.48 -3.43 -10.73
N ALA A 494 28.80 -4.72 -10.69
CA ALA A 494 30.00 -5.28 -11.31
C ALA A 494 29.98 -5.08 -12.83
N LEU A 495 28.84 -5.34 -13.48
CA LEU A 495 28.69 -5.10 -14.91
C LEU A 495 28.86 -3.61 -15.27
N SER A 496 28.25 -2.72 -14.49
CA SER A 496 28.39 -1.27 -14.70
C SER A 496 29.83 -0.79 -14.54
N SER A 497 30.64 -1.47 -13.71
CA SER A 497 32.04 -1.14 -13.46
C SER A 497 32.99 -1.67 -14.53
N LEU A 498 32.63 -2.79 -15.17
CA LEU A 498 33.40 -3.42 -16.25
C LEU A 498 33.16 -2.78 -17.62
N LEU A 499 32.03 -2.08 -17.80
CA LEU A 499 31.69 -1.43 -19.06
C LEU A 499 32.49 -0.13 -19.23
N PRO A 500 33.01 0.17 -20.44
CA PRO A 500 33.76 1.39 -20.70
C PRO A 500 32.92 2.63 -20.43
N ASN A 501 33.45 3.58 -19.66
CA ASN A 501 32.80 4.87 -19.45
C ASN A 501 33.25 5.84 -20.56
N PRO A 502 32.35 6.35 -21.42
CA PRO A 502 32.73 7.34 -22.44
C PRO A 502 33.27 8.65 -21.85
N LEU A 503 33.07 8.91 -20.56
CA LEU A 503 33.57 10.09 -19.85
C LEU A 503 35.00 9.95 -19.30
N SER A 504 35.58 8.74 -19.25
CA SER A 504 36.94 8.55 -18.70
C SER A 504 38.07 8.84 -19.69
N ALA A 505 37.75 9.27 -20.92
CA ALA A 505 38.73 9.57 -21.97
C ALA A 505 39.06 11.07 -22.12
N SER A 506 38.44 11.97 -21.34
CA SER A 506 38.74 13.41 -21.36
C SER A 506 39.28 13.89 -20.02
N THR A 507 40.61 13.90 -19.90
CA THR A 507 41.34 14.49 -18.78
C THR A 507 41.24 16.03 -18.82
N GLU A 508 41.29 16.64 -17.63
CA GLU A 508 41.60 18.06 -17.34
C GLU A 508 40.52 19.13 -17.59
N SER A 509 39.67 19.36 -16.59
CA SER A 509 39.36 20.72 -16.16
C SER A 509 38.88 20.74 -14.71
N ALA A 510 39.72 21.25 -13.82
CA ALA A 510 39.43 21.49 -12.42
C ALA A 510 38.44 22.66 -12.30
N THR A 511 37.15 22.36 -12.34
CA THR A 511 36.07 23.21 -11.83
C THR A 511 35.05 22.29 -11.18
N ILE A 512 34.60 22.64 -9.98
CA ILE A 512 33.60 21.93 -9.18
C ILE A 512 32.39 21.69 -10.08
N LYS A 513 32.26 20.46 -10.58
CA LYS A 513 31.12 20.00 -11.37
C LYS A 513 30.50 18.83 -10.61
N PRO A 514 29.17 18.75 -10.53
CA PRO A 514 28.50 17.58 -9.96
C PRO A 514 29.04 16.31 -10.61
N SER A 515 29.31 15.29 -9.81
CA SER A 515 29.85 14.00 -10.23
C SER A 515 28.89 13.34 -11.24
N ARG A 516 29.22 13.47 -12.53
CA ARG A 516 28.44 12.85 -13.61
C ARG A 516 28.79 11.38 -13.72
N LEU A 517 27.82 10.50 -13.44
CA LEU A 517 27.94 9.07 -13.63
C LEU A 517 27.33 8.67 -14.97
N TYR A 518 28.00 7.78 -15.69
CA TYR A 518 27.43 7.16 -16.89
C TYR A 518 26.95 5.75 -16.54
N ARG A 519 25.74 5.39 -16.97
CA ARG A 519 25.16 4.06 -16.76
C ARG A 519 24.51 3.56 -18.05
N SER A 520 24.87 2.35 -18.47
CA SER A 520 24.25 1.66 -19.61
C SER A 520 23.52 0.37 -19.23
N VAL A 521 23.56 0.04 -17.93
CA VAL A 521 22.85 -1.08 -17.31
C VAL A 521 21.64 -0.49 -16.61
N VAL A 522 20.47 -1.09 -16.85
CA VAL A 522 19.22 -0.75 -16.18
C VAL A 522 18.65 -2.01 -15.56
N LEU A 523 18.31 -1.94 -14.29
CA LEU A 523 17.59 -3.00 -13.59
C LEU A 523 16.10 -2.94 -13.93
N LEU A 524 15.51 -4.07 -14.33
CA LEU A 524 14.08 -4.20 -14.55
C LEU A 524 13.45 -4.97 -13.39
N THR A 525 12.70 -4.26 -12.55
CA THR A 525 12.07 -4.84 -11.36
C THR A 525 10.80 -4.06 -11.03
N ASP A 526 9.81 -4.78 -10.53
CA ASP A 526 8.62 -4.20 -9.89
C ASP A 526 8.74 -4.24 -8.35
N ASP A 527 9.81 -4.82 -7.80
CA ASP A 527 10.07 -4.91 -6.37
C ASP A 527 10.63 -3.58 -5.83
N ARG A 528 9.89 -2.96 -4.90
CA ARG A 528 10.27 -1.70 -4.27
C ARG A 528 11.54 -1.85 -3.43
N ALA A 529 11.71 -2.94 -2.70
CA ALA A 529 12.88 -3.15 -1.86
C ALA A 529 14.15 -3.24 -2.71
N LEU A 530 14.08 -4.00 -3.81
CA LEU A 530 15.18 -4.11 -4.77
C LEU A 530 15.46 -2.76 -5.48
N SER A 531 14.41 -2.02 -5.84
CA SER A 531 14.52 -0.68 -6.44
C SER A 531 15.22 0.33 -5.51
N ILE A 532 14.87 0.35 -4.23
CA ILE A 532 15.51 1.22 -3.24
C ILE A 532 17.01 0.88 -3.14
N LYS A 533 17.35 -0.40 -3.04
CA LYS A 533 18.75 -0.83 -3.01
C LYS A 533 19.50 -0.44 -4.29
N ALA A 534 18.86 -0.51 -5.46
CA ALA A 534 19.45 -0.08 -6.74
C ALA A 534 19.73 1.42 -6.78
N ILE A 535 18.78 2.25 -6.33
CA ILE A 535 18.94 3.71 -6.23
C ILE A 535 20.10 4.07 -5.30
N CYS A 536 20.18 3.45 -4.12
CA CYS A 536 21.29 3.64 -3.18
C CYS A 536 22.65 3.24 -3.80
N ALA A 537 22.67 2.28 -4.72
CA ALA A 537 23.86 1.86 -5.45
C ALA A 537 24.15 2.69 -6.73
N ASN A 538 23.36 3.75 -7.01
CA ASN A 538 23.42 4.53 -8.26
C ASN A 538 23.26 3.64 -9.51
N ILE A 539 22.38 2.65 -9.44
CA ILE A 539 21.98 1.78 -10.55
C ILE A 539 20.57 2.21 -11.00
N PRO A 540 20.40 2.67 -12.26
CA PRO A 540 19.08 3.03 -12.77
C PRO A 540 18.16 1.81 -12.78
N CYS A 541 16.91 1.98 -12.35
CA CYS A 541 15.91 0.92 -12.33
C CYS A 541 14.56 1.41 -12.86
N ARG A 542 13.83 0.54 -13.57
CA ARG A 542 12.47 0.80 -14.07
C ARG A 542 11.60 -0.45 -14.01
N THR A 543 10.28 -0.27 -13.91
CA THR A 543 9.33 -1.36 -14.21
C THR A 543 9.42 -1.73 -15.68
N ILE A 544 9.04 -2.96 -16.01
CA ILE A 544 8.98 -3.40 -17.41
C ILE A 544 8.00 -2.53 -18.22
N ALA A 545 6.84 -2.22 -17.67
CA ALA A 545 5.84 -1.39 -18.33
C ALA A 545 6.33 0.04 -18.60
N SER A 546 6.98 0.67 -17.62
CA SER A 546 7.57 2.01 -17.77
C SER A 546 8.69 1.99 -18.81
N PHE A 547 9.54 0.96 -18.79
CA PHE A 547 10.62 0.83 -19.76
C PHE A 547 10.10 0.64 -21.19
N LEU A 548 9.10 -0.20 -21.42
CA LEU A 548 8.48 -0.39 -22.74
C LEU A 548 7.90 0.91 -23.28
N LYS A 549 7.16 1.66 -22.44
CA LYS A 549 6.58 2.96 -22.78
C LYS A 549 7.66 3.98 -23.14
N TRP A 550 8.71 4.07 -22.33
CA TRP A 550 9.86 4.95 -22.57
C TRP A 550 10.61 4.56 -23.86
N ALA A 551 10.82 3.26 -24.06
CA ALA A 551 11.53 2.75 -25.22
C ALA A 551 10.68 2.81 -26.50
N ILE A 552 9.37 3.05 -26.42
CA ILE A 552 8.43 2.98 -27.55
C ILE A 552 8.49 1.58 -28.18
N ILE A 553 8.39 0.54 -27.35
CA ILE A 553 8.21 -0.86 -27.79
C ILE A 553 6.72 -1.18 -27.63
N GLN A 554 6.07 -1.54 -28.74
CA GLN A 554 4.65 -1.92 -28.78
C GLN A 554 4.46 -3.39 -28.40
#